data_AF-A0A9C9Z4C6-F1
#
_entry.id   AF-A0A9C9Z4C6-F1
#
_cell.length_a   1.000
_cell.length_b   1.000
_cell.length_c   1.000
_cell.angle_alpha   90.00
_cell.angle_beta   90.00
_cell.angle_gamma   90.00
#
_symmetry.space_group_name_H-M   'P 1'
#
loop_
_entity.id
_entity.type
_entity.pdbx_description
1 polymer ?
#
loop_
_entity_poly.entity_id
_entity_poly.type
_entity_poly.pdbx_seq_one_letter_code
_entity_poly.pdbx_strand_id
1 'polypeptide(L)'
;MAIYRKSTVQPFVDDLDTYYQKLRAEVIGKAPEAWKSVDYHETEESFLQHYTDIDQKQLEGHLEYFRTAASLLKKLLKKDKLAPKMLDK
;
A
#
# COMPACT_ATOMS: atom_id res chain seq x y z
N MET A 1 25.95 -0.54 -12.35
CA MET A 1 24.61 -1.10 -12.06
C MET A 1 24.77 -1.97 -10.82
N ALA A 2 23.97 -1.77 -9.78
CA ALA A 2 24.08 -2.53 -8.54
C ALA A 2 23.42 -3.91 -8.70
N ILE A 3 24.03 -4.97 -8.21
CA ILE A 3 23.50 -6.34 -8.27
C ILE A 3 23.30 -6.82 -6.84
N TYR A 4 22.08 -7.24 -6.50
CA TYR A 4 21.71 -7.70 -5.16
C TYR A 4 21.37 -9.18 -5.17
N ARG A 5 21.64 -9.86 -4.05
CA ARG A 5 21.10 -11.21 -3.83
C ARG A 5 19.57 -11.13 -3.76
N LYS A 6 18.89 -12.07 -4.41
CA LYS A 6 17.41 -12.15 -4.35
C LYS A 6 16.90 -12.17 -2.91
N SER A 7 17.56 -12.93 -2.03
CA SER A 7 17.22 -13.00 -0.59
C SER A 7 17.30 -11.66 0.13
N THR A 8 18.13 -10.71 -0.33
CA THR A 8 18.22 -9.37 0.26
C THR A 8 17.06 -8.48 -0.18
N VAL A 9 16.54 -8.69 -1.39
CA VAL A 9 15.46 -7.86 -1.97
C VAL A 9 14.08 -8.44 -1.65
N GLN A 10 13.99 -9.76 -1.48
CA GLN A 10 12.73 -10.49 -1.30
C GLN A 10 11.82 -9.90 -0.21
N PRO A 11 12.30 -9.56 1.00
CA PRO A 11 11.42 -9.01 2.04
C PRO A 11 10.75 -7.69 1.61
N PHE A 12 11.45 -6.85 0.84
CA PHE A 12 10.88 -5.60 0.33
C PHE A 12 9.80 -5.84 -0.72
N VAL A 13 9.96 -6.88 -1.54
CA VAL A 13 8.94 -7.28 -2.53
C VAL A 13 7.70 -7.79 -1.81
N ASP A 14 7.89 -8.65 -0.81
CA ASP A 14 6.80 -9.23 -0.02
C ASP A 14 6.03 -8.13 0.74
N ASP A 15 6.74 -7.18 1.35
CA ASP A 15 6.12 -6.02 2.01
C ASP A 15 5.32 -5.16 1.02
N LEU A 16 5.92 -4.82 -0.13
CA LEU A 16 5.26 -4.00 -1.16
C LEU A 16 3.99 -4.68 -1.69
N ASP A 17 4.05 -5.97 -2.00
CA ASP A 17 2.88 -6.72 -2.48
C ASP A 17 1.80 -6.78 -1.39
N THR A 18 2.17 -7.10 -0.15
CA THR A 18 1.24 -7.18 0.98
C THR A 18 0.48 -5.85 1.17
N TYR A 19 1.19 -4.72 1.21
CA TYR A 19 0.52 -3.42 1.42
C TYR A 19 -0.22 -2.93 0.17
N TYR A 20 0.23 -3.32 -1.03
CA TYR A 20 -0.53 -3.06 -2.26
C TYR A 20 -1.87 -3.80 -2.25
N GLN A 21 -1.90 -5.08 -1.88
CA GLN A 21 -3.15 -5.84 -1.79
C GLN A 21 -4.10 -5.25 -0.75
N LYS A 22 -3.58 -4.82 0.41
CA LYS A 22 -4.37 -4.15 1.45
C LYS A 22 -4.96 -2.82 0.96
N LEU A 23 -4.15 -1.98 0.31
CA LEU A 23 -4.62 -0.74 -0.32
C LEU A 23 -5.73 -1.01 -1.34
N ARG A 24 -5.54 -2.00 -2.20
CA ARG A 24 -6.54 -2.38 -3.20
C ARG A 24 -7.85 -2.80 -2.55
N ALA A 25 -7.80 -3.59 -1.49
CA ALA A 25 -8.98 -4.03 -0.76
C ALA A 25 -9.74 -2.84 -0.13
N GLU A 26 -9.04 -1.89 0.49
CA GLU A 26 -9.67 -0.70 1.06
C GLU A 26 -10.29 0.22 0.00
N VAL A 27 -9.68 0.34 -1.19
CA VAL A 27 -10.23 1.15 -2.29
C VAL A 27 -11.47 0.51 -2.93
N ILE A 28 -11.52 -0.82 -3.00
CA ILE A 28 -12.75 -1.54 -3.39
C ILE A 28 -13.88 -1.23 -2.39
N GLY A 29 -13.51 -1.03 -1.12
CA GLY A 29 -14.42 -0.69 -0.05
C GLY A 29 -15.29 -1.87 0.37
N LYS A 30 -16.34 -1.56 1.13
CA LYS A 30 -17.30 -2.53 1.66
C LYS A 30 -18.72 -2.05 1.37
N ALA A 31 -19.68 -2.96 1.46
CA ALA A 31 -21.08 -2.57 1.39
C ALA A 31 -21.37 -1.50 2.47
N PRO A 32 -21.98 -0.36 2.10
CA PRO A 32 -22.31 0.67 3.06
C PRO A 32 -23.49 0.24 3.92
N GLU A 33 -23.66 0.87 5.08
CA GLU A 33 -24.79 0.59 5.96
C GLU A 33 -26.07 1.20 5.39
N ALA A 34 -27.09 0.37 5.15
CA ALA A 34 -28.31 0.75 4.43
C ALA A 34 -29.00 2.00 5.01
N TRP A 35 -29.00 2.18 6.33
CA TRP A 35 -29.63 3.33 7.00
C TRP A 35 -29.02 4.68 6.61
N LYS A 36 -27.77 4.71 6.12
CA LYS A 36 -27.14 5.93 5.60
C LYS A 36 -27.79 6.40 4.29
N SER A 37 -28.62 5.59 3.61
CA SER A 37 -29.28 5.99 2.36
C SER A 37 -30.14 7.25 2.51
N VAL A 38 -30.66 7.50 3.71
CA VAL A 38 -31.45 8.69 4.05
C VAL A 38 -30.64 9.98 3.83
N ASP A 39 -29.36 9.97 4.21
CA ASP A 39 -28.44 11.11 4.06
C ASP A 39 -28.13 11.41 2.58
N TYR A 40 -28.31 10.41 1.71
CA TYR A 40 -28.09 10.48 0.27
C TYR A 40 -29.40 10.67 -0.51
N HIS A 41 -30.54 10.76 0.18
CA HIS A 41 -31.88 10.86 -0.43
C HIS A 41 -32.19 9.75 -1.44
N GLU A 42 -31.66 8.54 -1.21
CA GLU A 42 -31.88 7.36 -2.05
C GLU A 42 -32.62 6.25 -1.29
N THR A 43 -33.24 5.33 -2.04
CA THR A 43 -33.76 4.07 -1.49
C THR A 43 -32.59 3.19 -1.03
N GLU A 44 -32.82 2.34 -0.03
CA GLU A 44 -31.79 1.42 0.47
C GLU A 44 -31.23 0.52 -0.65
N GLU A 45 -32.09 0.04 -1.54
CA GLU A 45 -31.70 -0.82 -2.65
C GLU A 45 -30.76 -0.10 -3.64
N SER A 46 -31.11 1.13 -4.04
CA SER A 46 -30.29 1.94 -4.94
C SER A 46 -28.95 2.30 -4.29
N PHE A 47 -28.99 2.66 -3.01
CA PHE A 47 -27.81 3.01 -2.23
C PHE A 47 -26.81 1.85 -2.11
N LEU A 48 -27.29 0.65 -1.80
CA LEU A 48 -26.42 -0.54 -1.71
C LEU A 48 -25.85 -0.99 -3.07
N GLN A 49 -26.51 -0.64 -4.18
CA GLN A 49 -26.04 -0.97 -5.52
C GLN A 49 -25.00 0.01 -6.05
N HIS A 50 -25.12 1.30 -5.71
CA HIS A 50 -24.33 2.37 -6.31
C HIS A 50 -23.21 2.92 -5.42
N TYR A 51 -23.21 2.60 -4.13
CA TYR A 51 -22.28 3.17 -3.16
C TYR A 51 -21.44 2.09 -2.47
N THR A 52 -20.23 2.47 -2.04
CA THR A 52 -19.31 1.66 -1.25
C THR A 52 -18.78 2.50 -0.10
N ASP A 53 -18.60 1.88 1.07
CA ASP A 53 -18.00 2.53 2.24
C ASP A 53 -16.48 2.30 2.22
N ILE A 54 -15.74 3.38 2.42
CA ILE A 54 -14.27 3.38 2.42
C ILE A 54 -13.81 3.95 3.75
N ASP A 55 -13.07 3.15 4.52
CA ASP A 55 -12.45 3.62 5.75
C ASP A 55 -11.20 4.44 5.40
N GLN A 56 -11.37 5.76 5.37
CA GLN A 56 -10.29 6.70 5.08
C GLN A 56 -9.08 6.50 6.01
N LYS A 57 -9.30 6.21 7.31
CA LYS A 57 -8.21 6.08 8.28
C LYS A 57 -7.38 4.82 8.00
N GLN A 58 -8.04 3.70 7.67
CA GLN A 58 -7.34 2.48 7.27
C GLN A 58 -6.58 2.67 5.95
N LEU A 59 -7.21 3.33 4.98
CA LEU A 59 -6.59 3.63 3.69
C LEU A 59 -5.33 4.48 3.86
N GLU A 60 -5.39 5.55 4.65
CA GLU A 60 -4.25 6.41 4.97
C GLU A 60 -3.14 5.61 5.67
N GLY A 61 -3.49 4.78 6.65
CA GLY A 61 -2.52 3.92 7.35
C GLY A 61 -1.80 2.98 6.38
N HIS A 62 -2.53 2.23 5.55
CA HIS A 62 -1.91 1.34 4.56
C HIS A 62 -1.06 2.08 3.53
N LEU A 63 -1.44 3.30 3.16
CA LEU A 63 -0.69 4.13 2.23
C LEU A 63 0.66 4.56 2.83
N GLU A 64 0.68 4.93 4.10
CA GLU A 64 1.90 5.25 4.82
C GLU A 64 2.85 4.05 4.94
N TYR A 65 2.33 2.86 5.25
CA TYR A 65 3.13 1.65 5.28
C TYR A 65 3.73 1.33 3.91
N PHE A 66 2.94 1.41 2.84
CA PHE A 66 3.42 1.19 1.47
C PHE A 66 4.53 2.19 1.09
N ARG A 67 4.33 3.49 1.39
CA ARG A 67 5.34 4.54 1.16
C ARG A 67 6.62 4.29 1.96
N THR A 68 6.49 3.77 3.18
CA THR A 68 7.63 3.43 4.04
C THR A 68 8.43 2.27 3.45
N ALA A 69 7.77 1.19 3.04
CA ALA A 69 8.41 0.05 2.39
C ALA A 69 9.18 0.48 1.12
N ALA A 70 8.54 1.27 0.24
CA ALA A 70 9.19 1.82 -0.95
C ALA A 70 10.39 2.73 -0.61
N SER A 71 10.29 3.51 0.46
CA SER A 71 11.38 4.38 0.93
C SER A 71 12.58 3.59 1.47
N LEU A 72 12.34 2.49 2.17
CA LEU A 72 13.40 1.61 2.66
C LEU A 72 14.13 0.93 1.50
N LEU A 73 13.40 0.44 0.50
CA LEU A 73 14.00 -0.09 -0.74
C LEU A 73 14.85 0.98 -1.44
N LYS A 74 14.35 2.21 -1.56
CA LYS A 74 15.12 3.33 -2.13
C LYS A 74 16.40 3.62 -1.33
N LYS A 75 16.37 3.52 0.00
CA LYS A 75 17.55 3.68 0.86
C LYS A 75 18.56 2.56 0.63
N LEU A 76 18.13 1.31 0.51
CA LEU A 76 19.01 0.18 0.16
C LEU A 76 19.73 0.47 -1.16
N LEU A 77 18.98 0.87 -2.20
CA LEU A 77 19.52 1.20 -3.52
C LEU A 77 20.48 2.41 -3.51
N LYS A 78 20.31 3.34 -2.56
CA LYS A 78 21.21 4.49 -2.38
C LYS A 78 22.47 4.16 -1.58
N LYS A 79 22.39 3.28 -0.57
CA LYS A 79 23.55 2.87 0.24
C LYS A 79 24.62 2.20 -0.63
N ASP A 80 24.22 1.44 -1.64
CA ASP A 80 25.15 0.82 -2.60
C ASP A 80 25.91 1.84 -3.46
N LYS A 81 25.27 2.96 -3.83
CA LYS A 81 25.95 4.08 -4.50
C LYS A 81 26.97 4.80 -3.61
N LEU A 82 26.86 4.63 -2.28
CA LEU A 82 27.68 5.30 -1.27
C LEU A 82 28.68 4.33 -0.60
N ALA A 83 28.64 3.03 -0.89
CA ALA A 83 29.62 2.09 -0.40
C ALA A 83 30.97 2.39 -1.09
N PRO A 84 31.99 2.83 -0.34
CA PRO A 84 33.28 3.17 -0.92
C PRO A 84 33.97 1.91 -1.44
N LYS A 85 34.70 2.08 -2.55
CA LYS A 85 35.79 1.18 -2.96
C LYS A 85 36.60 0.77 -1.73
N MET A 86 36.48 -0.48 -1.31
CA MET A 86 37.49 -1.14 -0.47
C MET A 86 38.16 -2.15 -1.40
N LEU A 87 39.19 -1.69 -2.11
CA LEU A 87 40.62 -1.82 -1.79
C LEU A 87 41.14 -3.23 -2.14
N ASP A 88 41.98 -3.26 -3.17
CA ASP A 88 42.98 -4.28 -3.44
C ASP A 88 43.58 -4.85 -2.15
N LYS A 89 43.56 -6.18 -2.02
CA LYS A 89 44.69 -7.00 -1.56
C LYS A 89 44.59 -8.38 -2.17
#